data_AF-A0A917S082-F1
#
_entry.id   AF-A0A917S082-F1
#
_cell.length_a   1.000
_cell.length_b   1.000
_cell.length_c   1.000
_cell.angle_alpha   90.00
_cell.angle_beta   90.00
_cell.angle_gamma   90.00
#
_symmetry.space_group_name_H-M   'P 1'
#
loop_
_entity.id
_entity.type
_entity.pdbx_description
1 polymer ?
#
loop_
_entity_poly.entity_id
_entity_poly.type
_entity_poly.pdbx_seq_one_letter_code
_entity_poly.pdbx_strand_id
1 'polypeptide(L)'
;MVNTAVILAAGLGSRIRERTGKLPKGFLAMNEMTMIERSLSILIEEGFTNIYIGTGYKKEVYEKLTENYSQITCVYNPNYESTGSLFTLFQFKDIIKEDFLLLESDLIYEKAAVKIIKASERPDVILASRLTDTGDEVYIETDKNHFLVTMSKKQEKLNRIDAELVGITKLSFQTYKKLCAYAEKLFPAGLGLDYEDGLVGIAERIDFYVDKQDDLVWCEVDNEQHWTRAMSTVYPMILARENAPVPIKRSILLNPGPAATTDSVKYAQVVPDICPREKEFGQVMEFIATELTKFVGNPKDYTTVLFGGSGTAAVESVLSSVIDQETVLIINNGAYGKRMVQIAEVYRLHFLEYKSEPDEAINLDDLETYIQNASDKIRFLSVVHSETTTGLLNNIEAIGQLCKKYRILMIVDAMSSYAAVPIRMKEMNICYLAASSNKNLQGMAGVSFVIADIEQLEKLRAIKPRNLYLHLYDQYHHFKSTKQMRFTPPVQTLYALKQAIIETQWEGIQNRYSRYTRSWETLIQGLTHLGLNYLVHKNNHSRLITSVVEPSDPNYDFTKMHDFFYSKGFTIYPGKLDDKKTFRVANMGAITYKDMEQFVYLLEQYLKGLKGGESNFKS
;
A
#
# COMPACT_ATOMS: atom_id res chain seq x y z
N MET A 1 2.86 28.69 -20.11
CA MET A 1 2.99 27.26 -20.41
C MET A 1 4.48 26.95 -20.42
N VAL A 2 4.94 26.03 -19.59
CA VAL A 2 6.37 25.68 -19.50
C VAL A 2 6.71 24.71 -20.61
N ASN A 3 7.67 25.08 -21.48
CA ASN A 3 8.12 24.27 -22.62
C ASN A 3 9.59 23.86 -22.51
N THR A 4 10.27 24.31 -21.46
CA THR A 4 11.71 24.10 -21.24
C THR A 4 11.94 23.26 -19.99
N ALA A 5 12.86 22.29 -20.10
CA ALA A 5 13.28 21.44 -18.99
C ALA A 5 14.81 21.49 -18.84
N VAL A 6 15.30 21.35 -17.61
CA VAL A 6 16.71 21.22 -17.24
C VAL A 6 16.87 19.94 -16.43
N ILE A 7 17.70 19.02 -16.90
CA ILE A 7 18.02 17.77 -16.20
C ILE A 7 19.45 17.86 -15.66
N LEU A 8 19.63 17.71 -14.35
CA LEU A 8 20.94 17.68 -13.71
C LEU A 8 21.53 16.27 -13.75
N ALA A 9 22.62 16.10 -14.50
CA ALA A 9 23.17 14.80 -14.88
C ALA A 9 24.70 14.71 -14.78
N ALA A 10 25.33 15.62 -14.03
CA ALA A 10 26.79 15.75 -13.98
C ALA A 10 27.48 14.79 -13.00
N GLY A 11 26.73 14.23 -12.04
CA GLY A 11 27.23 13.45 -10.92
C GLY A 11 27.89 12.11 -11.30
N LEU A 12 28.78 11.64 -10.42
CA LEU A 12 29.58 10.42 -10.59
C LEU A 12 28.82 9.10 -10.35
N GLY A 13 27.67 9.13 -9.67
CA GLY A 13 26.88 7.94 -9.33
C GLY A 13 27.68 6.87 -8.56
N SER A 14 28.59 7.28 -7.67
CA SER A 14 29.61 6.40 -7.07
C SER A 14 29.04 5.18 -6.34
N ARG A 15 27.86 5.31 -5.73
CA ARG A 15 27.19 4.29 -4.93
C ARG A 15 26.55 3.14 -5.73
N ILE A 16 26.42 3.27 -7.05
CA ILE A 16 25.83 2.24 -7.95
C ILE A 16 26.80 1.83 -9.08
N ARG A 17 28.07 2.20 -8.97
CA ARG A 17 29.08 1.99 -10.03
C ARG A 17 29.26 0.54 -10.46
N GLU A 18 29.09 -0.43 -9.56
CA GLU A 18 29.19 -1.85 -9.91
C GLU A 18 28.19 -2.26 -11.00
N ARG A 19 27.00 -1.62 -11.01
CA ARG A 19 25.96 -1.87 -11.99
C ARG A 19 26.04 -0.96 -13.21
N THR A 20 26.33 0.32 -13.02
CA THR A 20 26.44 1.26 -14.15
C THR A 20 27.71 1.05 -14.98
N GLY A 21 28.72 0.38 -14.40
CA GLY A 21 30.02 0.18 -15.01
C GLY A 21 30.69 1.51 -15.34
N LYS A 22 30.78 1.84 -16.63
CA LYS A 22 31.37 3.11 -17.12
C LYS A 22 30.33 4.14 -17.52
N LEU A 23 29.04 3.85 -17.36
CA LEU A 23 27.94 4.74 -17.76
C LEU A 23 27.48 5.61 -16.58
N PRO A 24 26.95 6.81 -16.85
CA PRO A 24 26.25 7.61 -15.84
C PRO A 24 25.02 6.88 -15.27
N LYS A 25 24.60 7.23 -14.05
CA LYS A 25 23.44 6.59 -13.39
C LYS A 25 22.16 6.67 -14.21
N GLY A 26 21.89 7.79 -14.88
CA GLY A 26 20.73 7.95 -15.77
C GLY A 26 20.63 6.91 -16.91
N PHE A 27 21.72 6.22 -17.26
CA PHE A 27 21.75 5.18 -18.29
C PHE A 27 21.51 3.75 -17.77
N LEU A 28 21.06 3.57 -16.52
CA LEU A 28 20.58 2.27 -16.05
C LEU A 28 19.38 1.82 -16.90
N ALA A 29 19.47 0.61 -17.46
CA ALA A 29 18.48 0.06 -18.37
C ALA A 29 17.30 -0.58 -17.62
N MET A 30 16.10 -0.07 -17.85
CA MET A 30 14.82 -0.59 -17.35
C MET A 30 14.10 -1.32 -18.49
N ASN A 31 14.41 -2.62 -18.66
CA ASN A 31 13.98 -3.41 -19.82
C ASN A 31 14.49 -2.81 -21.14
N GLU A 32 13.63 -2.19 -21.94
CA GLU A 32 13.92 -1.72 -23.30
C GLU A 32 14.43 -0.27 -23.38
N MET A 33 14.38 0.51 -22.29
CA MET A 33 14.82 1.91 -22.25
C MET A 33 15.65 2.22 -21.00
N THR A 34 16.54 3.20 -21.07
CA THR A 34 17.22 3.72 -19.88
C THR A 34 16.36 4.71 -19.08
N MET A 35 16.74 4.99 -17.82
CA MET A 35 16.02 5.97 -16.98
C MET A 35 15.95 7.36 -17.61
N ILE A 36 17.06 7.84 -18.17
CA ILE A 36 17.11 9.13 -18.84
C ILE A 36 16.24 9.15 -20.10
N GLU A 37 16.28 8.10 -20.93
CA GLU A 37 15.43 8.00 -22.13
C GLU A 37 13.95 7.98 -21.78
N ARG A 38 13.57 7.33 -20.67
CA ARG A 38 12.20 7.40 -20.15
C ARG A 38 11.82 8.83 -19.78
N SER A 39 12.65 9.52 -19.00
CA SER A 39 12.41 10.92 -18.59
C SER A 39 12.25 11.83 -19.82
N LEU A 40 13.12 11.66 -20.82
CA LEU A 40 13.06 12.39 -22.10
C LEU A 40 11.77 12.10 -22.87
N SER A 41 11.39 10.82 -22.99
CA SER A 41 10.14 10.43 -23.64
C SER A 41 8.93 11.09 -22.99
N ILE A 42 8.85 11.08 -21.65
CA ILE A 42 7.76 11.73 -20.91
C ILE A 42 7.73 13.24 -21.18
N LEU A 43 8.86 13.93 -21.08
CA LEU A 43 8.94 15.37 -21.36
C LEU A 43 8.52 15.70 -22.80
N ILE A 44 8.96 14.92 -23.78
CA ILE A 44 8.62 15.14 -25.19
C ILE A 44 7.13 14.88 -25.44
N GLU A 45 6.56 13.80 -24.90
CA GLU A 45 5.13 13.50 -24.97
C GLU A 45 4.27 14.61 -24.33
N GLU A 46 4.75 15.20 -23.24
CA GLU A 46 4.12 16.34 -22.58
C GLU A 46 4.43 17.67 -23.27
N GLY A 47 5.07 17.68 -24.43
CA GLY A 47 5.23 18.85 -25.29
C GLY A 47 6.37 19.80 -24.92
N PHE A 48 7.38 19.33 -24.19
CA PHE A 48 8.61 20.10 -23.99
C PHE A 48 9.44 20.13 -25.28
N THR A 49 9.85 21.33 -25.70
CA THR A 49 10.57 21.55 -26.95
C THR A 49 12.06 21.84 -26.74
N ASN A 50 12.44 22.31 -25.55
CA ASN A 50 13.84 22.57 -25.19
C ASN A 50 14.19 21.76 -23.93
N ILE A 51 15.05 20.76 -24.05
CA ILE A 51 15.50 19.95 -22.92
C ILE A 51 17.00 20.12 -22.76
N TYR A 52 17.40 20.81 -21.72
CA TYR A 52 18.79 21.05 -21.40
C TYR A 52 19.30 19.97 -20.43
N ILE A 53 20.46 19.37 -20.72
CA ILE A 53 21.07 18.37 -19.83
C ILE A 53 22.41 18.90 -19.33
N GLY A 54 22.53 19.03 -18.00
CA GLY A 54 23.75 19.45 -17.32
C GLY A 54 24.68 18.27 -17.17
N THR A 55 25.65 18.14 -18.07
CA THR A 55 26.54 16.98 -18.14
C THR A 55 27.85 17.20 -17.38
N GLY A 56 28.51 16.12 -17.02
CA GLY A 56 29.77 16.12 -16.28
C GLY A 56 30.51 14.83 -16.56
N TYR A 57 30.42 13.87 -15.63
CA TYR A 57 30.95 12.53 -15.83
C TYR A 57 30.41 11.90 -17.12
N LYS A 58 31.33 11.49 -18.01
CA LYS A 58 31.01 10.79 -19.27
C LYS A 58 29.99 11.55 -20.14
N LYS A 59 30.17 12.86 -20.26
CA LYS A 59 29.30 13.76 -21.05
C LYS A 59 29.01 13.23 -22.46
N GLU A 60 29.97 12.52 -23.08
CA GLU A 60 29.88 12.02 -24.46
C GLU A 60 28.72 11.03 -24.62
N VAL A 61 28.31 10.36 -23.53
CA VAL A 61 27.18 9.43 -23.54
C VAL A 61 25.85 10.19 -23.64
N TYR A 62 25.72 11.33 -22.94
CA TYR A 62 24.54 12.19 -23.05
C TYR A 62 24.52 12.96 -24.38
N GLU A 63 25.68 13.40 -24.88
CA GLU A 63 25.78 14.08 -26.18
C GLU A 63 25.28 13.19 -27.33
N LYS A 64 25.47 11.87 -27.27
CA LYS A 64 24.90 10.93 -28.25
C LYS A 64 23.37 10.90 -28.27
N LEU A 65 22.69 11.26 -27.18
CA LEU A 65 21.22 11.35 -27.20
C LEU A 65 20.72 12.41 -28.17
N THR A 66 21.53 13.44 -28.46
CA THR A 66 21.16 14.50 -29.42
C THR A 66 21.01 13.99 -30.86
N GLU A 67 21.60 12.84 -31.19
CA GLU A 67 21.43 12.17 -32.48
C GLU A 67 19.99 11.65 -32.68
N ASN A 68 19.34 11.26 -31.57
CA ASN A 68 17.99 10.67 -31.58
C ASN A 68 16.91 11.65 -31.11
N TYR A 69 17.28 12.70 -30.39
CA TYR A 69 16.35 13.66 -29.78
C TYR A 69 16.79 15.11 -30.08
N SER A 70 16.19 15.70 -31.10
CA SER A 70 16.48 17.08 -31.57
C SER A 70 16.21 18.17 -30.52
N GLN A 71 15.40 17.87 -29.50
CA GLN A 71 15.02 18.76 -28.41
C GLN A 71 16.14 18.95 -27.39
N ILE A 72 17.18 18.11 -27.41
CA ILE A 72 18.20 18.04 -26.36
C ILE A 72 19.36 18.99 -26.65
N THR A 73 19.78 19.74 -25.63
CA THR A 73 21.05 20.49 -25.62
C THR A 73 21.85 20.15 -24.37
N CYS A 74 23.08 19.64 -24.55
CA CYS A 74 23.98 19.36 -23.43
C CYS A 74 24.81 20.59 -23.06
N VAL A 75 24.93 20.87 -21.75
CA VAL A 75 25.80 21.91 -21.21
C VAL A 75 26.73 21.27 -20.19
N TYR A 76 28.02 21.35 -20.49
CA TYR A 76 29.05 20.65 -19.72
C TYR A 76 29.51 21.47 -18.51
N ASN A 77 29.48 20.86 -17.32
CA ASN A 77 30.16 21.35 -16.13
C ASN A 77 31.59 20.79 -16.09
N PRO A 78 32.64 21.59 -16.36
CA PRO A 78 34.03 21.11 -16.34
C PRO A 78 34.54 20.76 -14.95
N ASN A 79 33.90 21.26 -13.90
CA ASN A 79 34.31 21.05 -12.50
C ASN A 79 33.39 20.06 -11.77
N TYR A 80 32.71 19.16 -12.49
CA TYR A 80 31.70 18.26 -11.90
C TYR A 80 32.22 17.37 -10.75
N GLU A 81 33.52 17.11 -10.65
CA GLU A 81 34.11 16.31 -9.57
C GLU A 81 34.26 17.05 -8.25
N SER A 82 34.33 18.39 -8.29
CA SER A 82 34.57 19.25 -7.12
C SER A 82 33.40 20.20 -6.83
N THR A 83 32.28 20.04 -7.53
CA THR A 83 31.11 20.91 -7.43
C THR A 83 29.83 20.12 -7.23
N GLY A 84 28.85 20.75 -6.56
CA GLY A 84 27.53 20.18 -6.33
C GLY A 84 26.54 20.46 -7.47
N SER A 85 25.30 20.02 -7.28
CA SER A 85 24.25 20.15 -8.30
C SER A 85 23.88 21.61 -8.59
N LEU A 86 24.02 22.53 -7.62
CA LEU A 86 23.79 23.98 -7.82
C LEU A 86 24.75 24.60 -8.82
N PHE A 87 26.03 24.20 -8.82
CA PHE A 87 27.02 24.73 -9.76
C PHE A 87 26.77 24.24 -11.19
N THR A 88 26.30 22.99 -11.33
CA THR A 88 25.85 22.45 -12.62
C THR A 88 24.65 23.25 -13.13
N LEU A 89 23.66 23.52 -12.28
CA LEU A 89 22.51 24.36 -12.60
C LEU A 89 22.93 25.81 -12.95
N PHE A 90 23.97 26.34 -12.31
CA PHE A 90 24.49 27.68 -12.59
C PHE A 90 25.13 27.82 -13.99
N GLN A 91 25.63 26.73 -14.60
CA GLN A 91 26.17 26.77 -15.96
C GLN A 91 25.13 27.22 -17.01
N PHE A 92 23.84 27.13 -16.67
CA PHE A 92 22.73 27.53 -17.52
C PHE A 92 22.34 29.02 -17.41
N LYS A 93 22.97 29.82 -16.53
CA LYS A 93 22.52 31.19 -16.20
C LYS A 93 22.36 32.10 -17.44
N ASP A 94 23.24 31.91 -18.42
CA ASP A 94 23.28 32.71 -19.64
C ASP A 94 22.46 32.09 -20.79
N ILE A 95 21.97 30.85 -20.60
CA ILE A 95 21.27 30.05 -21.60
C ILE A 95 19.75 30.08 -21.36
N ILE A 96 19.30 29.77 -20.15
CA ILE A 96 17.88 29.71 -19.80
C ILE A 96 17.33 31.13 -19.62
N LYS A 97 16.24 31.45 -20.32
CA LYS A 97 15.60 32.79 -20.32
C LYS A 97 14.08 32.75 -20.10
N GLU A 98 13.55 31.61 -19.71
CA GLU A 98 12.13 31.36 -19.51
C GLU A 98 11.90 30.43 -18.32
N ASP A 99 10.64 30.25 -17.92
CA ASP A 99 10.26 29.32 -16.88
C ASP A 99 10.56 27.89 -17.33
N PHE A 100 11.02 27.05 -16.41
CA PHE A 100 11.44 25.69 -16.75
C PHE A 100 11.12 24.68 -15.65
N LEU A 101 11.13 23.41 -16.05
CA LEU A 101 11.09 22.28 -15.12
C LEU A 101 12.53 21.81 -14.84
N LEU A 102 12.94 21.81 -13.58
CA LEU A 102 14.19 21.24 -13.10
C LEU A 102 13.95 19.78 -12.68
N LEU A 103 14.78 18.85 -13.18
CA LEU A 103 14.72 17.43 -12.86
C LEU A 103 16.11 16.88 -12.53
N GLU A 104 16.15 15.82 -11.73
CA GLU A 104 17.33 14.98 -11.55
C GLU A 104 17.39 13.84 -12.57
N SER A 105 18.60 13.39 -12.94
CA SER A 105 18.81 12.40 -14.01
C SER A 105 18.51 10.94 -13.63
N ASP A 106 18.32 10.67 -12.35
CA ASP A 106 18.24 9.32 -11.78
C ASP A 106 16.90 9.01 -11.14
N LEU A 107 15.89 9.72 -11.60
CA LEU A 107 14.51 9.51 -11.22
C LEU A 107 13.85 8.48 -12.14
N ILE A 108 13.03 7.62 -11.54
CA ILE A 108 12.00 6.85 -12.23
C ILE A 108 10.68 7.34 -11.67
N TYR A 109 9.80 7.85 -12.54
CA TYR A 109 8.53 8.44 -12.15
C TYR A 109 7.41 8.16 -13.17
N GLU A 110 6.17 8.23 -12.70
CA GLU A 110 5.00 8.14 -13.57
C GLU A 110 4.75 9.45 -14.34
N LYS A 111 4.20 9.36 -15.55
CA LYS A 111 3.85 10.48 -16.43
C LYS A 111 3.04 11.57 -15.73
N ALA A 112 2.23 11.21 -14.72
CA ALA A 112 1.42 12.15 -13.96
C ALA A 112 2.27 13.21 -13.23
N ALA A 113 3.51 12.91 -12.83
CA ALA A 113 4.40 13.87 -12.14
C ALA A 113 4.58 15.16 -12.95
N VAL A 114 4.89 15.02 -14.25
CA VAL A 114 5.10 16.15 -15.17
C VAL A 114 3.78 16.85 -15.46
N LYS A 115 2.67 16.11 -15.64
CA LYS A 115 1.33 16.69 -15.85
C LYS A 115 0.90 17.58 -14.69
N ILE A 116 1.02 17.08 -13.46
CA ILE A 116 0.60 17.79 -12.24
C ILE A 116 1.35 19.11 -12.10
N ILE A 117 2.69 19.06 -12.14
CA ILE A 117 3.50 20.25 -11.89
C ILE A 117 3.41 21.28 -13.04
N LYS A 118 3.28 20.80 -14.29
CA LYS A 118 3.08 21.65 -15.47
C LYS A 118 1.71 22.34 -15.45
N ALA A 119 0.68 21.67 -14.97
CA ALA A 119 -0.69 22.22 -14.89
C ALA A 119 -0.86 23.27 -13.79
N SER A 120 0.04 23.33 -12.80
CA SER A 120 -0.03 24.33 -11.74
C SER A 120 0.09 25.76 -12.30
N GLU A 121 -0.77 26.66 -11.82
CA GLU A 121 -0.73 28.10 -12.18
C GLU A 121 0.33 28.87 -11.40
N ARG A 122 0.86 28.30 -10.31
CA ARG A 122 1.89 28.94 -9.49
C ARG A 122 3.23 28.97 -10.23
N PRO A 123 4.02 30.05 -10.13
CA PRO A 123 5.28 30.18 -10.85
C PRO A 123 6.37 29.21 -10.34
N ASP A 124 6.45 29.04 -9.02
CA ASP A 124 7.51 28.28 -8.35
C ASP A 124 6.88 27.16 -7.50
N VAL A 125 7.12 25.91 -7.90
CA VAL A 125 6.46 24.73 -7.33
C VAL A 125 7.47 23.61 -7.14
N ILE A 126 7.52 23.05 -5.93
CA ILE A 126 8.31 21.86 -5.60
C ILE A 126 7.36 20.67 -5.56
N LEU A 127 7.58 19.67 -6.41
CA LEU A 127 6.82 18.43 -6.34
C LEU A 127 7.36 17.60 -5.17
N ALA A 128 6.44 17.17 -4.30
CA ALA A 128 6.78 16.40 -3.12
C ALA A 128 5.87 15.16 -3.00
N SER A 129 6.31 14.16 -2.26
CA SER A 129 5.52 12.96 -1.95
C SER A 129 5.40 12.72 -0.46
N ARG A 130 4.68 11.65 -0.10
CA ARG A 130 4.86 11.01 1.21
C ARG A 130 6.30 10.50 1.36
N LEU A 131 6.69 10.20 2.61
CA LEU A 131 7.95 9.55 2.90
C LEU A 131 8.01 8.15 2.26
N THR A 132 9.15 7.83 1.68
CA THR A 132 9.42 6.58 0.97
C THR A 132 10.22 5.57 1.81
N ASP A 133 10.80 6.01 2.94
CA ASP A 133 11.63 5.22 3.87
C ASP A 133 12.78 4.47 3.16
N THR A 134 13.43 5.16 2.22
CA THR A 134 14.56 4.67 1.41
C THR A 134 15.93 4.96 2.03
N GLY A 135 16.02 5.89 2.99
CA GLY A 135 17.25 6.22 3.71
C GLY A 135 18.15 7.26 3.02
N ASP A 136 17.67 7.92 1.97
CA ASP A 136 18.32 9.07 1.33
C ASP A 136 17.35 10.24 1.08
N GLU A 137 16.27 10.30 1.86
CA GLU A 137 15.21 11.28 1.66
C GLU A 137 15.71 12.70 1.87
N VAL A 138 15.28 13.63 1.01
CA VAL A 138 15.34 15.06 1.31
C VAL A 138 14.01 15.46 1.94
N TYR A 139 14.00 15.59 3.27
CA TYR A 139 12.81 15.96 4.04
C TYR A 139 12.47 17.44 3.84
N ILE A 140 11.18 17.74 3.73
CA ILE A 140 10.65 19.11 3.54
C ILE A 140 9.84 19.53 4.76
N GLU A 141 10.08 20.76 5.24
CA GLU A 141 9.22 21.48 6.19
C GLU A 141 8.44 22.58 5.47
N THR A 142 7.15 22.70 5.77
CA THR A 142 6.26 23.70 5.20
C THR A 142 5.59 24.57 6.26
N ASP A 143 5.21 25.78 5.86
CA ASP A 143 4.30 26.61 6.65
C ASP A 143 2.85 26.07 6.54
N LYS A 144 1.92 26.73 7.24
CA LYS A 144 0.49 26.35 7.22
C LYS A 144 -0.18 26.47 5.84
N ASN A 145 0.44 27.17 4.90
CA ASN A 145 -0.07 27.40 3.54
C ASN A 145 0.68 26.55 2.51
N HIS A 146 1.50 25.59 2.96
CA HIS A 146 2.31 24.69 2.14
C HIS A 146 3.45 25.38 1.38
N PHE A 147 3.96 26.50 1.87
CA PHE A 147 5.19 27.09 1.33
C PHE A 147 6.43 26.52 2.03
N LEU A 148 7.51 26.34 1.27
CA LEU A 148 8.79 25.83 1.77
C LEU A 148 9.33 26.72 2.89
N VAL A 149 9.61 26.12 4.05
CA VAL A 149 10.39 26.75 5.12
C VAL A 149 11.85 26.33 5.01
N THR A 150 12.09 25.02 4.90
CA THR A 150 13.42 24.43 4.73
C THR A 150 13.31 23.03 4.14
N MET A 151 14.41 22.49 3.61
CA MET A 151 14.54 21.08 3.26
C MET A 151 15.95 20.59 3.56
N SER A 152 16.09 19.31 3.89
CA SER A 152 17.39 18.74 4.27
C SER A 152 17.33 17.21 4.32
N LYS A 153 18.45 16.54 3.96
CA LYS A 153 18.66 15.10 4.22
C LYS A 153 18.80 14.75 5.71
N LYS A 154 19.11 15.75 6.53
CA LYS A 154 19.29 15.64 7.99
C LYS A 154 18.00 16.06 8.70
N GLN A 155 17.33 15.10 9.35
CA GLN A 155 16.05 15.32 10.05
C GLN A 155 16.19 16.36 11.17
N GLU A 156 17.33 16.42 11.85
CA GLU A 156 17.60 17.34 12.97
C GLU A 156 17.64 18.82 12.56
N LYS A 157 17.67 19.12 11.25
CA LYS A 157 17.57 20.49 10.73
C LYS A 157 16.13 20.98 10.55
N LEU A 158 15.14 20.10 10.74
CA LEU A 158 13.73 20.40 10.59
C LEU A 158 13.04 20.36 11.97
N ASN A 159 12.08 21.26 12.19
CA ASN A 159 11.18 21.17 13.33
C ASN A 159 10.07 20.13 13.09
N ARG A 160 9.69 19.96 11.83
CA ARG A 160 8.64 19.04 11.39
C ARG A 160 8.92 18.53 9.98
N ILE A 161 8.62 17.25 9.75
CA ILE A 161 8.70 16.62 8.43
C ILE A 161 7.30 16.55 7.84
N ASP A 162 7.08 17.28 6.74
CA ASP A 162 5.77 17.34 6.06
C ASP A 162 5.72 16.48 4.79
N ALA A 163 6.85 16.39 4.07
CA ALA A 163 6.93 15.70 2.79
C ALA A 163 8.38 15.28 2.46
N GLU A 164 8.54 14.55 1.36
CA GLU A 164 9.81 14.19 0.73
C GLU A 164 9.90 14.86 -0.65
N LEU A 165 11.06 15.41 -0.99
CA LEU A 165 11.33 15.98 -2.32
C LEU A 165 11.35 14.88 -3.39
N VAL A 166 10.65 15.10 -4.51
CA VAL A 166 10.64 14.16 -5.66
C VAL A 166 11.82 14.35 -6.60
N GLY A 167 12.49 15.51 -6.54
CA GLY A 167 13.55 15.89 -7.49
C GLY A 167 13.01 16.52 -8.79
N ILE A 168 11.74 16.96 -8.79
CA ILE A 168 11.09 17.66 -9.91
C ILE A 168 10.55 19.01 -9.40
N THR A 169 11.06 20.12 -9.91
CA THR A 169 10.72 21.48 -9.44
C THR A 169 10.45 22.39 -10.62
N LYS A 170 9.32 23.11 -10.62
CA LYS A 170 9.05 24.16 -11.60
C LYS A 170 9.58 25.48 -11.06
N LEU A 171 10.39 26.16 -11.84
CA LEU A 171 11.01 27.44 -11.48
C LEU A 171 10.64 28.50 -12.52
N SER A 172 10.23 29.66 -12.04
CA SER A 172 10.13 30.83 -12.89
C SER A 172 11.51 31.38 -13.23
N PHE A 173 11.63 32.02 -14.39
CA PHE A 173 12.88 32.65 -14.81
C PHE A 173 13.36 33.72 -13.80
N GLN A 174 12.41 34.44 -13.18
CA GLN A 174 12.74 35.46 -12.18
C GLN A 174 13.34 34.84 -10.92
N THR A 175 12.78 33.73 -10.46
CA THR A 175 13.30 32.97 -9.32
C THR A 175 14.66 32.36 -9.64
N TYR A 176 14.83 31.80 -10.83
CA TYR A 176 16.12 31.27 -11.27
C TYR A 176 17.24 32.33 -11.29
N LYS A 177 16.97 33.54 -11.77
CA LYS A 177 17.95 34.64 -11.68
C LYS A 177 18.35 34.97 -10.25
N LYS A 178 17.38 34.99 -9.33
CA LYS A 178 17.66 35.24 -7.90
C LYS A 178 18.48 34.09 -7.31
N LEU A 179 18.19 32.85 -7.69
CA LEU A 179 18.98 31.67 -7.32
C LEU A 179 20.42 31.79 -7.84
N CYS A 180 20.64 32.16 -9.10
CA CYS A 180 21.99 32.37 -9.63
C CYS A 180 22.74 33.49 -8.89
N ALA A 181 22.08 34.63 -8.62
CA ALA A 181 22.69 35.74 -7.88
C ALA A 181 22.99 35.39 -6.41
N TYR A 182 22.22 34.49 -5.82
CA TYR A 182 22.50 33.92 -4.50
C TYR A 182 23.70 32.98 -4.56
N ALA A 183 23.71 32.02 -5.50
CA ALA A 183 24.79 31.06 -5.69
C ALA A 183 26.14 31.73 -5.95
N GLU A 184 26.19 32.77 -6.78
CA GLU A 184 27.40 33.53 -7.10
C GLU A 184 28.05 34.16 -5.85
N LYS A 185 27.26 34.53 -4.84
CA LYS A 185 27.77 35.04 -3.56
C LYS A 185 28.33 33.94 -2.66
N LEU A 186 27.86 32.70 -2.82
CA LEU A 186 28.29 31.56 -2.00
C LEU A 186 29.52 30.84 -2.56
N PHE A 187 29.70 30.85 -3.88
CA PHE A 187 30.79 30.16 -4.54
C PHE A 187 32.22 30.49 -4.04
N PRO A 188 32.54 31.72 -3.58
CA PRO A 188 33.82 32.00 -2.94
C PRO A 188 34.08 31.17 -1.67
N ALA A 189 33.04 30.73 -0.96
CA ALA A 189 33.16 29.89 0.25
C ALA A 189 33.21 28.38 -0.07
N GLY A 190 32.76 27.98 -1.27
CA GLY A 190 32.78 26.59 -1.73
C GLY A 190 31.77 26.33 -2.85
N LEU A 191 32.07 25.34 -3.69
CA LEU A 191 31.23 24.97 -4.85
C LEU A 191 30.42 23.68 -4.66
N GLY A 192 30.57 23.01 -3.52
CA GLY A 192 29.94 21.72 -3.22
C GLY A 192 28.50 21.80 -2.73
N LEU A 193 27.78 22.87 -3.07
CA LEU A 193 26.38 23.07 -2.67
C LEU A 193 25.44 22.39 -3.67
N ASP A 194 24.37 21.81 -3.14
CA ASP A 194 23.33 21.22 -3.95
C ASP A 194 22.22 22.25 -4.26
N TYR A 195 21.43 22.02 -5.31
CA TYR A 195 20.45 23.01 -5.77
C TYR A 195 19.37 23.26 -4.70
N GLU A 196 19.08 22.25 -3.89
CA GLU A 196 18.21 22.26 -2.72
C GLU A 196 18.69 23.30 -1.68
N ASP A 197 19.99 23.32 -1.37
CA ASP A 197 20.57 24.33 -0.48
C ASP A 197 20.34 25.75 -1.03
N GLY A 198 20.43 25.89 -2.36
CA GLY A 198 20.14 27.13 -3.06
C GLY A 198 18.68 27.56 -2.96
N LEU A 199 17.74 26.62 -3.11
CA LEU A 199 16.30 26.88 -2.97
C LEU A 199 15.95 27.30 -1.54
N VAL A 200 16.47 26.59 -0.53
CA VAL A 200 16.30 26.95 0.89
C VAL A 200 16.87 28.33 1.17
N GLY A 201 18.05 28.64 0.63
CA GLY A 201 18.72 29.91 0.84
C GLY A 201 17.97 31.14 0.32
N ILE A 202 17.02 30.96 -0.62
CA ILE A 202 16.19 32.03 -1.16
C ILE A 202 14.71 31.94 -0.74
N ALA A 203 14.31 30.87 -0.02
CA ALA A 203 12.93 30.63 0.41
C ALA A 203 12.38 31.71 1.36
N GLU A 204 13.24 32.39 2.13
CA GLU A 204 12.82 33.53 2.97
C GLU A 204 12.27 34.71 2.17
N ARG A 205 12.54 34.78 0.86
CA ARG A 205 12.20 35.91 -0.02
C ARG A 205 11.39 35.50 -1.24
N ILE A 206 11.18 34.20 -1.43
CA ILE A 206 10.49 33.61 -2.58
C ILE A 206 9.63 32.46 -2.07
N ASP A 207 8.34 32.53 -2.38
CA ASP A 207 7.39 31.49 -2.01
C ASP A 207 7.50 30.31 -2.98
N PHE A 208 8.04 29.18 -2.49
CA PHE A 208 7.97 27.90 -3.20
C PHE A 208 6.79 27.09 -2.67
N TYR A 209 5.76 26.90 -3.49
CA TYR A 209 4.64 26.06 -3.09
C TYR A 209 5.03 24.59 -3.18
N VAL A 210 4.88 23.86 -2.09
CA VAL A 210 5.16 22.43 -2.00
C VAL A 210 3.90 21.66 -2.35
N ASP A 211 3.87 21.14 -3.58
CA ASP A 211 2.74 20.37 -4.09
C ASP A 211 2.92 18.89 -3.73
N LYS A 212 2.39 18.52 -2.55
CA LYS A 212 2.51 17.16 -2.02
C LYS A 212 1.48 16.22 -2.64
N GLN A 213 1.98 15.22 -3.35
CA GLN A 213 1.20 14.16 -3.99
C GLN A 213 1.40 12.84 -3.23
N ASP A 214 0.47 12.51 -2.33
CA ASP A 214 0.57 11.32 -1.45
C ASP A 214 0.62 9.99 -2.21
N ASP A 215 0.00 9.94 -3.40
CA ASP A 215 -0.12 8.72 -4.22
C ASP A 215 0.82 8.73 -5.45
N LEU A 216 1.72 9.70 -5.58
CA LEU A 216 2.65 9.77 -6.70
C LEU A 216 3.65 8.61 -6.65
N VAL A 217 3.73 7.82 -7.72
CA VAL A 217 4.70 6.70 -7.80
C VAL A 217 5.99 7.15 -8.45
N TRP A 218 7.07 7.12 -7.67
CA TRP A 218 8.40 7.50 -8.10
C TRP A 218 9.50 6.88 -7.21
N CYS A 219 10.75 6.95 -7.67
CA CYS A 219 11.93 6.77 -6.85
C CYS A 219 13.19 7.39 -7.48
N GLU A 220 14.13 7.81 -6.63
CA GLU A 220 15.53 8.04 -6.99
C GLU A 220 16.31 6.71 -6.99
N VAL A 221 17.28 6.55 -7.90
CA VAL A 221 18.14 5.36 -7.99
C VAL A 221 19.61 5.71 -7.80
N ASP A 222 20.06 5.59 -6.56
CA ASP A 222 21.43 5.95 -6.17
C ASP A 222 22.31 4.78 -5.74
N ASN A 223 21.71 3.66 -5.33
CA ASN A 223 22.41 2.46 -4.87
C ASN A 223 21.64 1.17 -5.24
N GLU A 224 22.23 0.01 -4.98
CA GLU A 224 21.64 -1.29 -5.33
C GLU A 224 20.30 -1.58 -4.64
N GLN A 225 20.09 -1.07 -3.42
CA GLN A 225 18.82 -1.20 -2.72
C GLN A 225 17.72 -0.39 -3.44
N HIS A 226 18.03 0.83 -3.85
CA HIS A 226 17.12 1.67 -4.63
C HIS A 226 16.80 1.00 -5.98
N TRP A 227 17.81 0.48 -6.68
CA TRP A 227 17.60 -0.25 -7.93
C TRP A 227 16.71 -1.47 -7.77
N THR A 228 16.94 -2.26 -6.71
CA THR A 228 16.13 -3.43 -6.41
C THR A 228 14.66 -3.02 -6.17
N ARG A 229 14.43 -1.97 -5.39
CA ARG A 229 13.08 -1.41 -5.14
C ARG A 229 12.44 -0.87 -6.42
N ALA A 230 13.21 -0.15 -7.23
CA ALA A 230 12.77 0.39 -8.50
C ALA A 230 12.23 -0.71 -9.42
N MET A 231 13.02 -1.76 -9.64
CA MET A 231 12.66 -2.82 -10.60
C MET A 231 11.63 -3.81 -10.07
N SER A 232 11.59 -4.06 -8.75
CA SER A 232 10.65 -5.01 -8.16
C SER A 232 9.28 -4.41 -7.83
N THR A 233 9.23 -3.11 -7.53
CA THR A 233 8.03 -2.45 -6.99
C THR A 233 7.62 -1.23 -7.79
N VAL A 234 8.50 -0.22 -7.89
CA VAL A 234 8.12 1.11 -8.40
C VAL A 234 7.81 1.08 -9.90
N TYR A 235 8.72 0.57 -10.71
CA TYR A 235 8.56 0.54 -12.17
C TYR A 235 7.38 -0.34 -12.62
N PRO A 236 7.16 -1.54 -12.06
CA PRO A 236 5.92 -2.29 -12.31
C PRO A 236 4.65 -1.51 -12.00
N MET A 237 4.61 -0.73 -10.91
CA MET A 237 3.45 0.12 -10.59
C MET A 237 3.23 1.23 -11.59
N ILE A 238 4.30 1.90 -12.00
CA ILE A 238 4.26 2.95 -13.02
C ILE A 238 3.65 2.38 -14.31
N LEU A 239 4.17 1.24 -14.78
CA LEU A 239 3.64 0.58 -15.98
C LEU A 239 2.17 0.19 -15.80
N ALA A 240 1.78 -0.36 -14.65
CA ALA A 240 0.40 -0.77 -14.40
C ALA A 240 -0.59 0.41 -14.41
N ARG A 241 -0.17 1.59 -13.92
CA ARG A 241 -0.98 2.81 -13.95
C ARG A 241 -1.05 3.42 -15.33
N GLU A 242 0.08 3.50 -16.03
CA GLU A 242 0.16 4.10 -17.38
C GLU A 242 -0.52 3.26 -18.45
N ASN A 243 -0.55 1.93 -18.28
CA ASN A 243 -1.19 1.01 -19.21
C ASN A 243 -2.68 0.81 -18.93
N ALA A 244 -3.27 1.45 -17.92
CA ALA A 244 -4.72 1.39 -17.70
C ALA A 244 -5.44 2.23 -18.78
N PRO A 245 -6.08 1.61 -19.79
CA PRO A 245 -6.48 2.32 -21.01
C PRO A 245 -7.66 3.26 -20.80
N VAL A 246 -8.54 2.97 -19.83
CA VAL A 246 -9.75 3.75 -19.55
C VAL A 246 -9.99 3.79 -18.03
N PRO A 247 -10.23 4.96 -17.42
CA PRO A 247 -10.64 5.03 -16.02
C PRO A 247 -11.94 4.25 -15.78
N ILE A 248 -11.96 3.39 -14.76
CA ILE A 248 -13.16 2.64 -14.39
C ILE A 248 -13.94 3.44 -13.36
N LYS A 249 -15.28 3.40 -13.43
CA LYS A 249 -16.17 4.06 -12.46
C LYS A 249 -15.76 3.68 -11.04
N ARG A 250 -15.28 4.65 -10.27
CA ARG A 250 -14.96 4.49 -8.85
C ARG A 250 -16.25 4.42 -8.04
N SER A 251 -16.52 3.27 -7.42
CA SER A 251 -17.61 3.07 -6.45
C SER A 251 -17.00 2.96 -5.05
N ILE A 252 -17.54 3.70 -4.08
CA ILE A 252 -17.04 3.68 -2.71
C ILE A 252 -17.72 2.55 -1.94
N LEU A 253 -16.99 1.45 -1.78
CA LEU A 253 -17.47 0.24 -1.11
C LEU A 253 -17.15 0.32 0.39
N LEU A 254 -18.19 0.50 1.23
CA LEU A 254 -18.10 0.53 2.70
C LEU A 254 -18.53 -0.81 3.30
N ASN A 255 -18.40 -1.91 2.55
CA ASN A 255 -18.52 -3.29 3.02
C ASN A 255 -17.13 -3.91 3.27
N PRO A 256 -16.98 -4.91 4.17
CA PRO A 256 -15.67 -5.45 4.55
C PRO A 256 -15.03 -6.39 3.52
N GLY A 257 -15.36 -6.29 2.23
CA GLY A 257 -14.86 -7.17 1.17
C GLY A 257 -15.98 -7.80 0.31
N PRO A 258 -15.84 -7.86 -1.03
CA PRO A 258 -14.79 -7.22 -1.84
C PRO A 258 -14.76 -5.70 -1.61
N ALA A 259 -13.57 -5.14 -1.40
CA ALA A 259 -13.37 -3.71 -1.14
C ALA A 259 -13.06 -2.97 -2.45
N ALA A 260 -13.08 -1.63 -2.42
CA ALA A 260 -12.69 -0.83 -3.57
C ALA A 260 -11.22 -1.13 -3.96
N THR A 261 -10.94 -1.20 -5.26
CA THR A 261 -9.60 -1.49 -5.80
C THR A 261 -9.13 -0.37 -6.72
N THR A 262 -7.83 -0.31 -6.99
CA THR A 262 -7.23 0.55 -8.02
C THR A 262 -7.58 0.04 -9.42
N ASP A 263 -7.45 0.88 -10.43
CA ASP A 263 -7.69 0.46 -11.83
C ASP A 263 -6.55 -0.42 -12.35
N SER A 264 -5.33 -0.20 -11.89
CA SER A 264 -4.18 -1.08 -12.15
C SER A 264 -4.45 -2.52 -11.72
N VAL A 265 -5.02 -2.77 -10.54
CA VAL A 265 -5.42 -4.13 -10.13
C VAL A 265 -6.56 -4.68 -10.98
N LYS A 266 -7.52 -3.85 -11.42
CA LYS A 266 -8.59 -4.28 -12.33
C LYS A 266 -8.04 -4.74 -13.67
N TYR A 267 -7.17 -3.95 -14.28
CA TYR A 267 -6.56 -4.22 -15.58
C TYR A 267 -5.48 -5.30 -15.53
N ALA A 268 -4.87 -5.58 -14.39
CA ALA A 268 -3.94 -6.69 -14.23
C ALA A 268 -4.56 -8.08 -14.47
N GLN A 269 -5.89 -8.18 -14.56
CA GLN A 269 -6.58 -9.40 -15.02
C GLN A 269 -6.50 -9.60 -16.53
N VAL A 270 -6.28 -8.53 -17.29
CA VAL A 270 -6.24 -8.53 -18.75
C VAL A 270 -4.82 -8.87 -19.19
N VAL A 271 -4.58 -10.16 -19.40
CA VAL A 271 -3.30 -10.72 -19.83
C VAL A 271 -3.53 -11.67 -21.01
N PRO A 272 -2.51 -11.94 -21.85
CA PRO A 272 -2.59 -13.03 -22.82
C PRO A 272 -2.93 -14.37 -22.16
N ASP A 273 -3.66 -15.22 -22.88
CA ASP A 273 -3.97 -16.57 -22.41
C ASP A 273 -2.67 -17.37 -22.16
N ILE A 274 -2.63 -18.09 -21.04
CA ILE A 274 -1.48 -18.89 -20.63
C ILE A 274 -1.93 -20.21 -20.01
N CYS A 275 -1.27 -21.30 -20.37
CA CYS A 275 -1.45 -22.57 -19.68
C CYS A 275 -0.84 -22.45 -18.26
N PRO A 276 -1.57 -22.75 -17.18
CA PRO A 276 -1.06 -22.60 -15.81
C PRO A 276 0.04 -23.59 -15.42
N ARG A 277 0.40 -24.50 -16.35
CA ARG A 277 1.50 -25.46 -16.20
C ARG A 277 2.83 -24.91 -16.74
N GLU A 278 2.79 -23.80 -17.47
CA GLU A 278 4.00 -23.13 -17.97
C GLU A 278 4.87 -22.59 -16.84
N LYS A 279 6.18 -22.57 -17.08
CA LYS A 279 7.19 -22.16 -16.11
C LYS A 279 6.99 -20.71 -15.68
N GLU A 280 6.63 -19.86 -16.63
CA GLU A 280 6.35 -18.43 -16.45
C GLU A 280 5.21 -18.22 -15.46
N PHE A 281 4.15 -19.02 -15.53
CA PHE A 281 3.05 -18.94 -14.58
C PHE A 281 3.43 -19.51 -13.21
N GLY A 282 4.26 -20.56 -13.17
CA GLY A 282 4.86 -21.06 -11.94
C GLY A 282 5.66 -19.98 -11.18
N GLN A 283 6.40 -19.13 -11.90
CA GLN A 283 7.13 -17.99 -11.33
C GLN A 283 6.19 -16.92 -10.75
N VAL A 284 5.04 -16.67 -11.39
CA VAL A 284 4.01 -15.76 -10.87
C VAL A 284 3.48 -16.29 -9.52
N MET A 285 3.12 -17.57 -9.45
CA MET A 285 2.64 -18.19 -8.21
C MET A 285 3.72 -18.21 -7.11
N GLU A 286 4.98 -18.46 -7.48
CA GLU A 286 6.11 -18.46 -6.53
C GLU A 286 6.37 -17.07 -5.97
N PHE A 287 6.32 -16.04 -6.81
CA PHE A 287 6.37 -14.64 -6.38
C PHE A 287 5.25 -14.35 -5.39
N ILE A 288 4.01 -14.69 -5.74
CA ILE A 288 2.83 -14.45 -4.87
C ILE A 288 3.02 -15.15 -3.52
N ALA A 289 3.35 -16.45 -3.51
CA ALA A 289 3.52 -17.20 -2.28
C ALA A 289 4.66 -16.64 -1.40
N THR A 290 5.77 -16.24 -2.01
CA THR A 290 6.93 -15.68 -1.30
C THR A 290 6.60 -14.32 -0.69
N GLU A 291 6.01 -13.40 -1.46
CA GLU A 291 5.72 -12.04 -1.00
C GLU A 291 4.58 -11.99 0.01
N LEU A 292 3.55 -12.84 -0.14
CA LEU A 292 2.52 -12.98 0.89
C LEU A 292 3.11 -13.44 2.23
N THR A 293 4.10 -14.34 2.20
CA THR A 293 4.78 -14.81 3.41
C THR A 293 5.55 -13.66 4.09
N LYS A 294 6.30 -12.86 3.31
CA LYS A 294 7.14 -11.76 3.81
C LYS A 294 6.37 -10.68 4.58
N PHE A 295 5.07 -10.52 4.33
CA PHE A 295 4.25 -9.56 5.06
C PHE A 295 4.07 -9.88 6.54
N VAL A 296 4.25 -11.14 6.96
CA VAL A 296 3.98 -11.57 8.35
C VAL A 296 5.04 -12.51 8.95
N GLY A 297 5.99 -13.00 8.14
CA GLY A 297 7.00 -13.96 8.58
C GLY A 297 8.19 -14.09 7.61
N ASN A 298 9.21 -14.81 8.04
CA ASN A 298 10.39 -15.07 7.22
C ASN A 298 10.13 -16.27 6.29
N PRO A 299 10.32 -16.16 4.95
CA PRO A 299 10.16 -17.28 4.02
C PRO A 299 11.05 -18.50 4.25
N LYS A 300 12.06 -18.40 5.14
CA LYS A 300 12.84 -19.55 5.61
C LYS A 300 12.10 -20.41 6.64
N ASP A 301 11.23 -19.80 7.43
CA ASP A 301 10.50 -20.44 8.54
C ASP A 301 9.05 -20.74 8.13
N TYR A 302 8.48 -19.91 7.26
CA TYR A 302 7.08 -19.96 6.82
C TYR A 302 6.96 -20.09 5.30
N THR A 303 5.82 -20.60 4.85
CA THR A 303 5.48 -20.68 3.42
C THR A 303 3.99 -20.44 3.20
N THR A 304 3.61 -19.98 2.02
CA THR A 304 2.21 -19.75 1.65
C THR A 304 1.69 -20.87 0.75
N VAL A 305 0.55 -21.45 1.11
CA VAL A 305 -0.20 -22.43 0.31
C VAL A 305 -1.42 -21.75 -0.30
N LEU A 306 -1.49 -21.73 -1.63
CA LEU A 306 -2.54 -21.06 -2.41
C LEU A 306 -3.69 -22.01 -2.76
N PHE A 307 -4.91 -21.50 -2.73
CA PHE A 307 -6.13 -22.20 -3.15
C PHE A 307 -7.00 -21.29 -4.04
N GLY A 308 -7.68 -21.89 -5.02
CA GLY A 308 -8.79 -21.24 -5.71
C GLY A 308 -10.04 -21.34 -4.84
N GLY A 309 -10.57 -20.21 -4.38
CA GLY A 309 -11.71 -20.19 -3.47
C GLY A 309 -11.83 -18.93 -2.63
N SER A 310 -12.88 -18.90 -1.81
CA SER A 310 -13.10 -17.83 -0.84
C SER A 310 -12.22 -18.02 0.41
N GLY A 311 -12.10 -17.00 1.27
CA GLY A 311 -11.35 -17.14 2.53
C GLY A 311 -11.82 -18.30 3.43
N THR A 312 -13.09 -18.69 3.37
CA THR A 312 -13.59 -19.87 4.10
C THR A 312 -12.92 -21.16 3.64
N ALA A 313 -12.53 -21.29 2.35
CA ALA A 313 -11.79 -22.44 1.85
C ALA A 313 -10.41 -22.57 2.52
N ALA A 314 -9.74 -21.45 2.84
CA ALA A 314 -8.47 -21.48 3.57
C ALA A 314 -8.65 -21.94 5.02
N VAL A 315 -9.68 -21.46 5.74
CA VAL A 315 -9.97 -21.92 7.12
C VAL A 315 -10.35 -23.39 7.14
N GLU A 316 -11.22 -23.80 6.21
CA GLU A 316 -11.62 -25.19 6.07
C GLU A 316 -10.42 -26.08 5.74
N SER A 317 -9.53 -25.64 4.85
CA SER A 317 -8.28 -26.33 4.55
C SER A 317 -7.42 -26.57 5.80
N VAL A 318 -7.21 -25.54 6.63
CA VAL A 318 -6.42 -25.66 7.86
C VAL A 318 -7.09 -26.62 8.83
N LEU A 319 -8.35 -26.39 9.19
CA LEU A 319 -9.03 -27.20 10.21
C LEU A 319 -9.16 -28.67 9.78
N SER A 320 -9.51 -28.93 8.51
CA SER A 320 -9.69 -30.30 8.01
C SER A 320 -8.38 -31.06 7.75
N SER A 321 -7.24 -30.37 7.63
CA SER A 321 -5.93 -31.00 7.36
C SER A 321 -5.05 -31.10 8.61
N VAL A 322 -5.17 -30.17 9.55
CA VAL A 322 -4.27 -30.06 10.71
C VAL A 322 -4.79 -30.84 11.92
N ILE A 323 -6.11 -30.90 12.12
CA ILE A 323 -6.70 -31.53 13.30
C ILE A 323 -6.92 -33.04 13.03
N ASP A 324 -6.09 -33.87 13.66
CA ASP A 324 -6.18 -35.33 13.61
C ASP A 324 -6.88 -35.91 14.86
N GLN A 325 -6.14 -36.52 15.78
CA GLN A 325 -6.66 -37.10 17.02
C GLN A 325 -6.74 -36.09 18.18
N GLU A 326 -6.04 -34.97 18.04
CA GLU A 326 -5.86 -33.96 19.07
C GLU A 326 -7.03 -32.97 19.09
N THR A 327 -7.27 -32.33 20.24
CA THR A 327 -8.37 -31.37 20.41
C THR A 327 -7.97 -29.95 20.00
N VAL A 328 -8.85 -29.27 19.26
CA VAL A 328 -8.77 -27.82 18.98
C VAL A 328 -9.74 -27.03 19.86
N LEU A 329 -9.25 -26.01 20.56
CA LEU A 329 -10.09 -25.01 21.21
C LEU A 329 -10.44 -23.90 20.22
N ILE A 330 -11.72 -23.72 19.92
CA ILE A 330 -12.20 -22.68 19.00
C ILE A 330 -12.77 -21.54 19.82
N ILE A 331 -12.22 -20.34 19.65
CA ILE A 331 -12.79 -19.11 20.21
C ILE A 331 -13.94 -18.64 19.31
N ASN A 332 -15.15 -18.62 19.86
CA ASN A 332 -16.35 -18.14 19.20
C ASN A 332 -16.86 -16.85 19.84
N ASN A 333 -16.50 -15.72 19.24
CA ASN A 333 -17.05 -14.40 19.57
C ASN A 333 -17.58 -13.67 18.35
N GLY A 334 -18.18 -14.42 17.42
CA GLY A 334 -18.79 -13.83 16.24
C GLY A 334 -19.06 -14.84 15.14
N ALA A 335 -19.47 -14.32 13.98
CA ALA A 335 -19.95 -15.16 12.90
C ALA A 335 -18.86 -16.03 12.26
N TYR A 336 -17.58 -15.68 12.42
CA TYR A 336 -16.47 -16.42 11.81
C TYR A 336 -15.97 -17.52 12.76
N GLY A 337 -15.90 -17.26 14.07
CA GLY A 337 -15.70 -18.31 15.08
C GLY A 337 -16.81 -19.37 15.05
N LYS A 338 -18.08 -18.94 14.96
CA LYS A 338 -19.22 -19.85 14.73
C LYS A 338 -19.06 -20.71 13.48
N ARG A 339 -18.48 -20.17 12.40
CA ARG A 339 -18.21 -20.92 11.18
C ARG A 339 -17.09 -21.95 11.37
N MET A 340 -16.06 -21.64 12.15
CA MET A 340 -15.01 -22.62 12.49
C MET A 340 -15.61 -23.82 13.24
N VAL A 341 -16.52 -23.57 14.19
CA VAL A 341 -17.28 -24.62 14.89
C VAL A 341 -18.06 -25.49 13.89
N GLN A 342 -18.80 -24.88 12.97
CA GLN A 342 -19.54 -25.61 11.93
C GLN A 342 -18.63 -26.48 11.05
N ILE A 343 -17.46 -25.96 10.67
CA ILE A 343 -16.46 -26.74 9.91
C ILE A 343 -15.98 -27.94 10.74
N ALA A 344 -15.68 -27.73 12.02
CA ALA A 344 -15.25 -28.80 12.91
C ALA A 344 -16.31 -29.89 13.08
N GLU A 345 -17.59 -29.52 13.19
CA GLU A 345 -18.72 -30.45 13.22
C GLU A 345 -18.84 -31.25 11.92
N VAL A 346 -18.80 -30.59 10.76
CA VAL A 346 -18.90 -31.23 9.42
C VAL A 346 -17.83 -32.30 9.23
N TYR A 347 -16.59 -32.01 9.66
CA TYR A 347 -15.47 -32.94 9.55
C TYR A 347 -15.32 -33.90 10.74
N ARG A 348 -16.20 -33.79 11.74
CA ARG A 348 -16.17 -34.56 12.99
C ARG A 348 -14.80 -34.48 13.69
N LEU A 349 -14.27 -33.27 13.79
CA LEU A 349 -13.02 -32.99 14.49
C LEU A 349 -13.25 -33.03 16.01
N HIS A 350 -12.21 -33.34 16.79
CA HIS A 350 -12.26 -33.15 18.24
C HIS A 350 -12.08 -31.66 18.54
N PHE A 351 -13.12 -31.00 19.07
CA PHE A 351 -13.05 -29.58 19.40
C PHE A 351 -13.75 -29.24 20.71
N LEU A 352 -13.27 -28.17 21.34
CA LEU A 352 -13.94 -27.46 22.42
C LEU A 352 -14.29 -26.06 21.93
N GLU A 353 -15.41 -25.52 22.38
CA GLU A 353 -15.86 -24.17 22.01
C GLU A 353 -15.79 -23.25 23.23
N TYR A 354 -14.99 -22.19 23.14
CA TYR A 354 -14.99 -21.10 24.11
C TYR A 354 -15.81 -19.93 23.57
N LYS A 355 -16.96 -19.66 24.19
CA LYS A 355 -17.85 -18.56 23.79
C LYS A 355 -17.50 -17.29 24.57
N SER A 356 -17.41 -16.17 23.86
CA SER A 356 -17.31 -14.84 24.47
C SER A 356 -18.14 -13.83 23.70
N GLU A 357 -18.42 -12.68 24.32
CA GLU A 357 -19.27 -11.65 23.73
C GLU A 357 -18.67 -11.07 22.44
N PRO A 358 -19.49 -10.80 21.41
CA PRO A 358 -19.00 -10.38 20.11
C PRO A 358 -18.50 -8.94 20.04
N ASP A 359 -18.77 -8.13 21.06
CA ASP A 359 -18.38 -6.72 21.15
C ASP A 359 -17.49 -6.37 22.36
N GLU A 360 -17.06 -7.37 23.12
CA GLU A 360 -16.12 -7.22 24.24
C GLU A 360 -14.80 -7.95 23.99
N ALA A 361 -13.73 -7.52 24.65
CA ALA A 361 -12.46 -8.22 24.57
C ALA A 361 -12.56 -9.59 25.28
N ILE A 362 -11.85 -10.58 24.74
CA ILE A 362 -11.72 -11.89 25.37
C ILE A 362 -11.07 -11.73 26.76
N ASN A 363 -11.72 -12.26 27.79
CA ASN A 363 -11.16 -12.32 29.13
C ASN A 363 -10.08 -13.42 29.17
N LEU A 364 -8.81 -13.01 29.26
CA LEU A 364 -7.68 -13.93 29.22
C LEU A 364 -7.58 -14.82 30.46
N ASP A 365 -7.99 -14.33 31.63
CA ASP A 365 -7.96 -15.11 32.87
C ASP A 365 -9.03 -16.23 32.84
N ASP A 366 -10.20 -15.91 32.29
CA ASP A 366 -11.27 -16.88 32.07
C ASP A 366 -10.89 -17.91 30.99
N LEU A 367 -10.32 -17.45 29.87
CA LEU A 367 -9.80 -18.34 28.82
C LEU A 367 -8.69 -19.28 29.36
N GLU A 368 -7.79 -18.75 30.20
CA GLU A 368 -6.75 -19.54 30.86
C GLU A 368 -7.36 -20.59 31.79
N THR A 369 -8.34 -20.20 32.60
CA THR A 369 -9.08 -21.12 33.49
C THR A 369 -9.80 -22.21 32.69
N TYR A 370 -10.40 -21.86 31.55
CA TYR A 370 -11.02 -22.81 30.63
C TYR A 370 -10.00 -23.84 30.10
N ILE A 371 -8.81 -23.37 29.68
CA ILE A 371 -7.73 -24.24 29.18
C ILE A 371 -7.25 -25.21 30.29
N GLN A 372 -7.10 -24.72 31.53
CA GLN A 372 -6.65 -25.54 32.66
C GLN A 372 -7.66 -26.62 33.07
N ASN A 373 -8.96 -26.31 32.96
CA ASN A 373 -10.04 -27.21 33.36
C ASN A 373 -10.53 -28.13 32.23
N ALA A 374 -9.98 -28.00 31.02
CA ALA A 374 -10.34 -28.84 29.89
C ALA A 374 -10.00 -30.31 30.18
N SER A 375 -10.98 -31.20 29.96
CA SER A 375 -10.80 -32.64 30.14
C SER A 375 -9.83 -33.25 29.14
N ASP A 376 -9.79 -32.69 27.93
CA ASP A 376 -8.90 -33.13 26.86
C ASP A 376 -7.66 -32.24 26.77
N LYS A 377 -6.53 -32.85 26.40
CA LYS A 377 -5.33 -32.10 26.10
C LYS A 377 -5.53 -31.28 24.83
N ILE A 378 -5.70 -29.97 25.00
CA ILE A 378 -5.78 -29.01 23.90
C ILE A 378 -4.41 -28.92 23.22
N ARG A 379 -4.37 -29.20 21.92
CA ARG A 379 -3.16 -29.05 21.10
C ARG A 379 -3.15 -27.77 20.31
N PHE A 380 -4.32 -27.39 19.80
CA PHE A 380 -4.50 -26.25 18.92
C PHE A 380 -5.50 -25.27 19.53
N LEU A 381 -5.28 -23.98 19.32
CA LEU A 381 -6.27 -22.93 19.56
C LEU A 381 -6.53 -22.22 18.24
N SER A 382 -7.80 -22.06 17.87
CA SER A 382 -8.23 -21.34 16.67
C SER A 382 -8.97 -20.07 17.05
N VAL A 383 -8.57 -18.93 16.46
CA VAL A 383 -9.14 -17.61 16.75
C VAL A 383 -9.22 -16.76 15.49
N VAL A 384 -10.25 -15.91 15.43
CA VAL A 384 -10.40 -14.86 14.40
C VAL A 384 -9.71 -13.59 14.91
N HIS A 385 -8.80 -13.01 14.13
CA HIS A 385 -8.09 -11.80 14.56
C HIS A 385 -9.00 -10.57 14.53
N SER A 386 -9.74 -10.35 13.44
CA SER A 386 -10.65 -9.21 13.27
C SER A 386 -12.08 -9.67 12.97
N GLU A 387 -12.94 -9.64 13.98
CA GLU A 387 -14.35 -10.02 13.88
C GLU A 387 -15.16 -8.90 13.21
N THR A 388 -15.25 -8.95 11.87
CA THR A 388 -16.02 -7.99 11.06
C THR A 388 -17.53 -8.04 11.31
N THR A 389 -17.99 -8.96 12.17
CA THR A 389 -19.34 -8.97 12.73
C THR A 389 -19.62 -7.66 13.48
N THR A 390 -18.67 -7.18 14.28
CA THR A 390 -18.82 -6.01 15.15
C THR A 390 -17.75 -4.93 14.91
N GLY A 391 -16.57 -5.33 14.44
CA GLY A 391 -15.37 -4.49 14.37
C GLY A 391 -14.33 -4.82 15.44
N LEU A 392 -14.58 -5.82 16.29
CA LEU A 392 -13.69 -6.27 17.36
C LEU A 392 -12.37 -6.82 16.82
N LEU A 393 -11.26 -6.41 17.45
CA LEU A 393 -9.92 -6.92 17.22
C LEU A 393 -9.47 -7.75 18.42
N ASN A 394 -9.38 -9.06 18.25
CA ASN A 394 -8.91 -9.97 19.28
C ASN A 394 -7.39 -9.82 19.45
N ASN A 395 -6.91 -9.72 20.70
CA ASN A 395 -5.48 -9.56 20.99
C ASN A 395 -4.73 -10.88 20.80
N ILE A 396 -4.41 -11.22 19.55
CA ILE A 396 -3.71 -12.46 19.20
C ILE A 396 -2.28 -12.54 19.75
N GLU A 397 -1.65 -11.42 20.08
CA GLU A 397 -0.33 -11.43 20.72
C GLU A 397 -0.45 -11.98 22.16
N ALA A 398 -1.41 -11.47 22.93
CA ALA A 398 -1.66 -11.95 24.29
C ALA A 398 -2.17 -13.40 24.32
N ILE A 399 -3.08 -13.77 23.41
CA ILE A 399 -3.54 -15.16 23.24
C ILE A 399 -2.36 -16.05 22.82
N GLY A 400 -1.47 -15.56 21.96
CA GLY A 400 -0.25 -16.27 21.55
C GLY A 400 0.69 -16.56 22.71
N GLN A 401 0.89 -15.60 23.63
CA GLN A 401 1.67 -15.83 24.85
C GLN A 401 1.03 -16.86 25.78
N LEU A 402 -0.30 -16.81 25.93
CA LEU A 402 -1.04 -17.81 26.70
C LEU A 402 -0.88 -19.21 26.07
N CYS A 403 -1.04 -19.33 24.75
CA CYS A 403 -0.81 -20.57 24.01
C CYS A 403 0.61 -21.10 24.25
N LYS A 404 1.62 -20.22 24.23
CA LYS A 404 3.02 -20.61 24.47
C LYS A 404 3.23 -21.17 25.88
N LYS A 405 2.59 -20.58 26.91
CA LYS A 405 2.63 -21.07 28.30
C LYS A 405 2.16 -22.53 28.40
N TYR A 406 1.12 -22.91 27.64
CA TYR A 406 0.55 -24.27 27.65
C TYR A 406 1.03 -25.18 26.50
N ARG A 407 2.00 -24.73 25.69
CA ARG A 407 2.51 -25.45 24.50
C ARG A 407 1.40 -25.75 23.47
N ILE A 408 0.42 -24.86 23.38
CA ILE A 408 -0.66 -24.88 22.39
C ILE A 408 -0.18 -24.16 21.12
N LEU A 409 -0.50 -24.74 19.96
CA LEU A 409 -0.26 -24.13 18.65
C LEU A 409 -1.43 -23.26 18.23
N MET A 410 -1.17 -22.07 17.70
CA MET A 410 -2.22 -21.12 17.36
C MET A 410 -2.50 -21.05 15.85
N ILE A 411 -3.76 -21.25 15.50
CA ILE A 411 -4.35 -21.07 14.17
C ILE A 411 -5.13 -19.76 14.15
N VAL A 412 -4.81 -18.86 13.21
CA VAL A 412 -5.43 -17.53 13.13
C VAL A 412 -6.17 -17.36 11.80
N ASP A 413 -7.47 -17.04 11.88
CA ASP A 413 -8.18 -16.42 10.76
C ASP A 413 -7.86 -14.93 10.76
N ALA A 414 -7.08 -14.50 9.78
CA ALA A 414 -6.68 -13.12 9.57
C ALA A 414 -7.33 -12.52 8.32
N MET A 415 -8.46 -13.05 7.84
CA MET A 415 -9.07 -12.65 6.56
C MET A 415 -9.24 -11.13 6.43
N SER A 416 -9.72 -10.49 7.49
CA SER A 416 -10.00 -9.06 7.55
C SER A 416 -8.89 -8.23 8.19
N SER A 417 -7.77 -8.83 8.64
CA SER A 417 -6.67 -8.11 9.28
C SER A 417 -5.35 -8.19 8.52
N TYR A 418 -5.09 -9.31 7.82
CA TYR A 418 -3.88 -9.50 7.03
C TYR A 418 -3.72 -8.40 5.98
N ALA A 419 -2.49 -7.90 5.79
CA ALA A 419 -2.16 -6.75 4.95
C ALA A 419 -2.84 -5.42 5.39
N ALA A 420 -3.29 -5.30 6.63
CA ALA A 420 -3.71 -4.04 7.25
C ALA A 420 -3.16 -3.88 8.65
N VAL A 421 -3.45 -4.81 9.55
CA VAL A 421 -2.91 -4.79 10.92
C VAL A 421 -1.54 -5.49 10.89
N PRO A 422 -0.48 -4.90 11.48
CA PRO A 422 0.82 -5.58 11.59
C PRO A 422 0.70 -6.91 12.34
N ILE A 423 1.21 -7.99 11.75
CA ILE A 423 1.21 -9.34 12.33
C ILE A 423 2.62 -9.90 12.22
N ARG A 424 3.16 -10.47 13.31
CA ARG A 424 4.48 -11.11 13.35
C ARG A 424 4.31 -12.55 13.83
N MET A 425 4.16 -13.48 12.89
CA MET A 425 3.71 -14.86 13.18
C MET A 425 4.58 -15.56 14.24
N LYS A 426 5.91 -15.45 14.11
CA LYS A 426 6.85 -16.11 15.02
C LYS A 426 6.77 -15.56 16.45
N GLU A 427 6.73 -14.25 16.59
CA GLU A 427 6.66 -13.57 17.88
C GLU A 427 5.31 -13.79 18.58
N MET A 428 4.25 -13.86 17.78
CA MET A 428 2.88 -14.09 18.25
C MET A 428 2.51 -15.58 18.36
N ASN A 429 3.47 -16.51 18.23
CA ASN A 429 3.25 -17.98 18.34
C ASN A 429 2.18 -18.54 17.36
N ILE A 430 2.12 -18.00 16.14
CA ILE A 430 1.19 -18.43 15.08
C ILE A 430 1.85 -19.49 14.20
N CYS A 431 1.20 -20.65 14.06
CA CYS A 431 1.66 -21.71 13.16
C CYS A 431 0.90 -21.74 11.82
N TYR A 432 -0.37 -21.34 11.80
CA TYR A 432 -1.17 -21.24 10.57
C TYR A 432 -1.96 -19.93 10.58
N LEU A 433 -1.89 -19.18 9.49
CA LEU A 433 -2.64 -17.95 9.28
C LEU A 433 -3.42 -18.03 7.97
N ALA A 434 -4.75 -17.95 8.03
CA ALA A 434 -5.61 -17.94 6.86
C ALA A 434 -5.97 -16.51 6.41
N ALA A 435 -5.94 -16.26 5.11
CA ALA A 435 -6.33 -14.97 4.51
C ALA A 435 -6.83 -15.14 3.06
N SER A 436 -7.16 -14.01 2.41
CA SER A 436 -7.69 -14.00 1.03
C SER A 436 -7.29 -12.74 0.27
N SER A 437 -7.35 -12.82 -1.06
CA SER A 437 -6.90 -11.76 -1.98
C SER A 437 -7.75 -10.48 -1.94
N ASN A 438 -9.04 -10.56 -1.59
CA ASN A 438 -10.02 -9.49 -1.82
C ASN A 438 -10.44 -8.68 -0.59
N LYS A 439 -9.62 -8.70 0.45
CA LYS A 439 -9.80 -7.94 1.69
C LYS A 439 -8.80 -6.78 1.70
N ASN A 440 -7.95 -6.65 2.72
CA ASN A 440 -7.01 -5.53 2.79
C ASN A 440 -5.85 -5.63 1.81
N LEU A 441 -5.61 -6.78 1.17
CA LEU A 441 -4.69 -6.87 0.04
C LEU A 441 -5.16 -6.02 -1.15
N GLN A 442 -6.47 -5.71 -1.23
CA GLN A 442 -7.09 -4.94 -2.31
C GLN A 442 -6.99 -5.63 -3.69
N GLY A 443 -6.89 -6.96 -3.72
CA GLY A 443 -6.96 -7.77 -4.93
C GLY A 443 -8.39 -8.17 -5.31
N MET A 444 -8.52 -8.97 -6.36
CA MET A 444 -9.79 -9.54 -6.81
C MET A 444 -10.13 -10.82 -6.06
N ALA A 445 -11.42 -11.12 -5.87
CA ALA A 445 -11.86 -12.35 -5.19
C ALA A 445 -11.56 -13.59 -6.04
N GLY A 446 -11.24 -14.70 -5.37
CA GLY A 446 -11.01 -16.00 -6.03
C GLY A 446 -9.76 -16.73 -5.55
N VAL A 447 -8.86 -16.07 -4.82
CA VAL A 447 -7.69 -16.71 -4.20
C VAL A 447 -7.76 -16.57 -2.69
N SER A 448 -7.65 -17.71 -2.01
CA SER A 448 -7.46 -17.80 -0.57
C SER A 448 -6.16 -18.53 -0.28
N PHE A 449 -5.56 -18.27 0.88
CA PHE A 449 -4.26 -18.84 1.19
C PHE A 449 -4.05 -19.04 2.68
N VAL A 450 -3.13 -19.95 2.98
CA VAL A 450 -2.67 -20.26 4.33
C VAL A 450 -1.18 -20.00 4.37
N ILE A 451 -0.74 -19.14 5.29
CA ILE A 451 0.68 -18.98 5.63
C ILE A 451 0.96 -19.93 6.79
N ALA A 452 1.86 -20.88 6.58
CA ALA A 452 2.09 -22.01 7.46
C ALA A 452 3.56 -22.09 7.89
N ASP A 453 3.78 -22.41 9.15
CA ASP A 453 5.08 -22.85 9.67
C ASP A 453 5.50 -24.13 8.94
N ILE A 454 6.71 -24.12 8.35
CA ILE A 454 7.17 -25.21 7.48
C ILE A 454 7.32 -26.52 8.27
N GLU A 455 7.78 -26.46 9.52
CA GLU A 455 7.96 -27.66 10.34
C GLU A 455 6.61 -28.30 10.72
N GLN A 456 5.60 -27.49 11.06
CA GLN A 456 4.26 -28.03 11.31
C GLN A 456 3.63 -28.55 10.02
N LEU A 457 3.85 -27.88 8.89
CA LEU A 457 3.32 -28.30 7.59
C LEU A 457 3.88 -29.66 7.16
N GLU A 458 5.17 -29.92 7.34
CA GLU A 458 5.78 -31.22 7.00
C GLU A 458 5.29 -32.39 7.88
N LYS A 459 4.86 -32.13 9.12
CA LYS A 459 4.26 -33.16 9.99
C LYS A 459 2.92 -33.66 9.45
N LEU A 460 2.21 -32.85 8.66
CA LEU A 460 0.93 -33.24 8.08
C LEU A 460 1.05 -34.41 7.09
N ARG A 461 2.25 -34.73 6.60
CA ARG A 461 2.52 -35.91 5.75
C ARG A 461 2.00 -37.22 6.36
N ALA A 462 2.02 -37.32 7.69
CA ALA A 462 1.60 -38.53 8.40
C ALA A 462 0.08 -38.61 8.63
N ILE A 463 -0.66 -37.52 8.38
CA ILE A 463 -2.10 -37.43 8.63
C ILE A 463 -2.85 -37.84 7.36
N LYS A 464 -3.88 -38.67 7.54
CA LYS A 464 -4.72 -39.11 6.41
C LYS A 464 -5.59 -37.94 5.91
N PRO A 465 -5.62 -37.65 4.60
CA PRO A 465 -6.46 -36.57 4.06
C PRO A 465 -7.95 -36.80 4.34
N ARG A 466 -8.66 -35.76 4.79
CA ARG A 466 -10.13 -35.76 4.97
C ARG A 466 -10.90 -35.27 3.75
N ASN A 467 -10.22 -34.56 2.86
CA ASN A 467 -10.75 -34.07 1.59
C ASN A 467 -9.62 -34.07 0.54
N LEU A 468 -9.96 -33.78 -0.73
CA LEU A 468 -8.99 -33.78 -1.84
C LEU A 468 -8.54 -32.37 -2.20
N TYR A 469 -9.50 -31.47 -2.48
CA TYR A 469 -9.23 -30.14 -3.04
C TYR A 469 -8.59 -29.19 -2.02
N LEU A 470 -9.06 -29.23 -0.77
CA LEU A 470 -8.61 -28.37 0.33
C LEU A 470 -7.50 -29.02 1.17
N HIS A 471 -6.93 -30.14 0.74
CA HIS A 471 -5.92 -30.83 1.52
C HIS A 471 -4.62 -30.02 1.52
N LEU A 472 -4.27 -29.48 2.70
CA LEU A 472 -3.22 -28.48 2.86
C LEU A 472 -1.83 -29.01 2.48
N TYR A 473 -1.49 -30.21 2.96
CA TYR A 473 -0.18 -30.80 2.73
C TYR A 473 0.07 -31.13 1.26
N ASP A 474 -0.89 -31.77 0.59
CA ASP A 474 -0.69 -32.17 -0.80
C ASP A 474 -0.60 -30.94 -1.72
N GLN A 475 -1.38 -29.90 -1.45
CA GLN A 475 -1.31 -28.65 -2.20
C GLN A 475 0.07 -28.00 -2.05
N TYR A 476 0.57 -27.92 -0.82
CA TYR A 476 1.93 -27.46 -0.51
C TYR A 476 3.00 -28.30 -1.21
N HIS A 477 2.98 -29.62 -1.01
CA HIS A 477 4.00 -30.54 -1.48
C HIS A 477 4.06 -30.56 -3.02
N HIS A 478 2.91 -30.54 -3.69
CA HIS A 478 2.85 -30.46 -5.14
C HIS A 478 3.43 -29.14 -5.66
N PHE A 479 3.08 -28.00 -5.05
CA PHE A 479 3.64 -26.70 -5.44
C PHE A 479 5.15 -26.62 -5.19
N LYS A 480 5.64 -27.11 -4.05
CA LYS A 480 7.06 -27.16 -3.71
C LYS A 480 7.88 -27.94 -4.75
N SER A 481 7.34 -29.06 -5.22
CA SER A 481 8.03 -29.97 -6.15
C SER A 481 7.93 -29.56 -7.62
N THR A 482 6.83 -28.93 -8.03
CA THR A 482 6.54 -28.67 -9.45
C THR A 482 6.45 -27.19 -9.82
N LYS A 483 6.33 -26.30 -8.83
CA LYS A 483 5.94 -24.88 -8.99
C LYS A 483 4.56 -24.71 -9.64
N GLN A 484 3.69 -25.71 -9.52
CA GLN A 484 2.32 -25.68 -10.04
C GLN A 484 1.31 -25.97 -8.92
N MET A 485 0.12 -25.40 -9.02
CA MET A 485 -1.01 -25.84 -8.18
C MET A 485 -1.52 -27.21 -8.66
N ARG A 486 -2.11 -28.01 -7.76
CA ARG A 486 -2.61 -29.35 -8.12
C ARG A 486 -3.66 -29.32 -9.23
N PHE A 487 -4.56 -28.34 -9.14
CA PHE A 487 -5.66 -28.12 -10.09
C PHE A 487 -5.54 -26.75 -10.75
N THR A 488 -6.34 -26.51 -11.79
CA THR A 488 -6.37 -25.23 -12.52
C THR A 488 -6.62 -24.07 -11.55
N PRO A 489 -5.67 -23.14 -11.42
CA PRO A 489 -5.83 -21.98 -10.57
C PRO A 489 -6.59 -20.86 -11.31
N PRO A 490 -7.15 -19.87 -10.59
CA PRO A 490 -7.76 -18.70 -11.21
C PRO A 490 -6.66 -17.77 -11.76
N VAL A 491 -6.20 -18.05 -12.99
CA VAL A 491 -5.03 -17.42 -13.63
C VAL A 491 -5.09 -15.88 -13.57
N GLN A 492 -6.18 -15.29 -14.05
CA GLN A 492 -6.34 -13.83 -14.12
C GLN A 492 -6.42 -13.20 -12.73
N THR A 493 -7.04 -13.88 -11.77
CA THR A 493 -7.09 -13.43 -10.36
C THR A 493 -5.70 -13.45 -9.71
N LEU A 494 -4.83 -14.40 -10.07
CA LEU A 494 -3.45 -14.44 -9.58
C LEU A 494 -2.61 -13.29 -10.16
N TYR A 495 -2.80 -12.90 -11.42
CA TYR A 495 -2.16 -11.69 -11.96
C TYR A 495 -2.64 -10.41 -11.26
N ALA A 496 -3.95 -10.29 -11.00
CA ALA A 496 -4.47 -9.17 -10.20
C ALA A 496 -3.92 -9.18 -8.77
N LEU A 497 -3.77 -10.35 -8.15
CA LEU A 497 -3.18 -10.50 -6.83
C LEU A 497 -1.69 -10.11 -6.84
N LYS A 498 -0.93 -10.47 -7.87
CA LYS A 498 0.45 -10.02 -8.03
C LYS A 498 0.52 -8.49 -8.03
N GLN A 499 -0.33 -7.82 -8.80
CA GLN A 499 -0.38 -6.35 -8.82
C GLN A 499 -0.78 -5.76 -7.45
N ALA A 500 -1.75 -6.37 -6.77
CA ALA A 500 -2.18 -5.94 -5.44
C ALA A 500 -1.07 -6.10 -4.38
N ILE A 501 -0.23 -7.14 -4.48
CA ILE A 501 0.97 -7.34 -3.64
C ILE A 501 1.98 -6.23 -3.89
N ILE A 502 2.26 -5.91 -5.16
CA ILE A 502 3.18 -4.83 -5.54
C ILE A 502 2.70 -3.49 -4.97
N GLU A 503 1.41 -3.17 -5.11
CA GLU A 503 0.83 -1.94 -4.54
C GLU A 503 0.88 -1.94 -3.00
N THR A 504 0.77 -3.10 -2.37
CA THR A 504 0.91 -3.26 -0.92
C THR A 504 2.35 -3.04 -0.46
N GLN A 505 3.34 -3.51 -1.22
CA GLN A 505 4.76 -3.27 -0.93
C GLN A 505 5.11 -1.79 -1.06
N TRP A 506 4.56 -1.12 -2.08
CA TRP A 506 4.74 0.32 -2.28
C TRP A 506 4.15 1.13 -1.13
N GLU A 507 2.87 0.90 -0.81
CA GLU A 507 2.21 1.62 0.26
C GLU A 507 2.86 1.31 1.62
N GLY A 508 3.12 0.04 1.88
CA GLY A 508 3.55 -0.48 3.18
C GLY A 508 2.36 -0.74 4.11
N ILE A 509 2.41 -1.83 4.88
CA ILE A 509 1.32 -2.25 5.78
C ILE A 509 1.05 -1.19 6.85
N GLN A 510 2.09 -0.59 7.42
CA GLN A 510 1.95 0.44 8.47
C GLN A 510 1.24 1.70 7.94
N ASN A 511 1.61 2.15 6.74
CA ASN A 511 0.99 3.32 6.11
C ASN A 511 -0.46 3.02 5.71
N ARG A 512 -0.73 1.81 5.20
CA ARG A 512 -2.10 1.35 4.94
C ARG A 512 -2.94 1.34 6.20
N TYR A 513 -2.42 0.80 7.30
CA TYR A 513 -3.11 0.82 8.59
C TYR A 513 -3.41 2.25 9.06
N SER A 514 -2.45 3.15 8.85
CA SER A 514 -2.58 4.57 9.21
C SER A 514 -3.65 5.26 8.35
N ARG A 515 -3.72 4.97 7.05
CA ARG A 515 -4.78 5.46 6.15
C ARG A 515 -6.17 4.95 6.56
N TYR A 516 -6.29 3.67 6.88
CA TYR A 516 -7.54 3.11 7.42
C TYR A 516 -7.92 3.71 8.77
N THR A 517 -6.94 3.86 9.67
CA THR A 517 -7.12 4.51 10.98
C THR A 517 -7.63 5.94 10.82
N ARG A 518 -7.04 6.76 9.94
CA ARG A 518 -7.48 8.13 9.70
C ARG A 518 -8.91 8.19 9.15
N SER A 519 -9.27 7.25 8.28
CA SER A 519 -10.63 7.11 7.77
C SER A 519 -11.60 6.73 8.90
N TRP A 520 -11.21 5.79 9.76
CA TRP A 520 -11.98 5.42 10.95
C TRP A 520 -12.13 6.58 11.94
N GLU A 521 -11.07 7.35 12.22
CA GLU A 521 -11.14 8.54 13.09
C GLU A 521 -12.11 9.58 12.54
N THR A 522 -12.09 9.82 11.23
CA THR A 522 -13.03 10.71 10.53
C THR A 522 -14.47 10.22 10.71
N LEU A 523 -14.70 8.91 10.54
CA LEU A 523 -16.01 8.31 10.76
C LEU A 523 -16.48 8.50 12.21
N ILE A 524 -15.64 8.16 13.20
CA ILE A 524 -16.03 8.24 14.62
C ILE A 524 -16.31 9.69 15.05
N GLN A 525 -15.52 10.65 14.59
CA GLN A 525 -15.78 12.08 14.85
C GLN A 525 -17.14 12.50 14.25
N GLY A 526 -17.42 12.08 13.01
CA GLY A 526 -18.69 12.32 12.34
C GLY A 526 -19.87 11.69 13.07
N LEU A 527 -19.79 10.41 13.44
CA LEU A 527 -20.83 9.72 14.19
C LEU A 527 -21.11 10.40 15.54
N THR A 528 -20.05 10.79 16.26
CA THR A 528 -20.17 11.51 17.54
C THR A 528 -20.89 12.84 17.37
N HIS A 529 -20.54 13.62 16.33
CA HIS A 529 -21.20 14.89 16.02
C HIS A 529 -22.69 14.71 15.68
N LEU A 530 -23.04 13.61 15.02
CA LEU A 530 -24.41 13.26 14.65
C LEU A 530 -25.21 12.59 15.78
N GLY A 531 -24.60 12.38 16.95
CA GLY A 531 -25.24 11.74 18.10
C GLY A 531 -25.47 10.23 17.94
N LEU A 532 -24.70 9.57 17.06
CA LEU A 532 -24.76 8.12 16.85
C LEU A 532 -23.70 7.39 17.69
N ASN A 533 -24.04 6.17 18.12
CA ASN A 533 -23.16 5.28 18.88
C ASN A 533 -22.73 4.07 18.04
N TYR A 534 -21.65 3.41 18.45
CA TYR A 534 -21.15 2.18 17.84
C TYR A 534 -20.79 1.16 18.92
N LEU A 535 -20.81 -0.13 18.58
CA LEU A 535 -20.79 -1.21 19.57
C LEU A 535 -19.44 -1.37 20.30
N VAL A 536 -18.35 -1.51 19.56
CA VAL A 536 -17.06 -1.91 20.13
C VAL A 536 -16.28 -0.71 20.62
N HIS A 537 -15.83 -0.75 21.88
CA HIS A 537 -15.00 0.30 22.47
C HIS A 537 -13.69 0.52 21.69
N LYS A 538 -13.24 1.78 21.56
CA LYS A 538 -12.08 2.18 20.73
C LYS A 538 -10.78 1.41 20.99
N ASN A 539 -10.56 0.96 22.23
CA ASN A 539 -9.33 0.23 22.60
C ASN A 539 -9.29 -1.19 22.03
N ASN A 540 -10.44 -1.78 21.70
CA ASN A 540 -10.57 -3.14 21.18
C ASN A 540 -11.03 -3.15 19.72
N HIS A 541 -11.10 -1.97 19.07
CA HIS A 541 -11.65 -1.80 17.74
C HIS A 541 -10.56 -1.97 16.67
N SER A 542 -10.82 -2.76 15.63
CA SER A 542 -9.89 -3.05 14.53
C SER A 542 -9.53 -1.83 13.66
N ARG A 543 -10.41 -0.82 13.67
CA ARG A 543 -10.36 0.38 12.82
C ARG A 543 -10.55 0.09 11.33
N LEU A 544 -11.10 -1.08 11.00
CA LEU A 544 -11.34 -1.51 9.60
C LEU A 544 -12.82 -1.53 9.24
N ILE A 545 -13.69 -1.79 10.23
CA ILE A 545 -15.14 -1.75 10.09
C ILE A 545 -15.76 -1.38 11.43
N THR A 546 -16.80 -0.55 11.40
CA THR A 546 -17.52 -0.09 12.57
C THR A 546 -18.99 -0.49 12.47
N SER A 547 -19.50 -1.13 13.53
CA SER A 547 -20.93 -1.43 13.68
C SER A 547 -21.61 -0.31 14.45
N VAL A 548 -22.39 0.48 13.71
CA VAL A 548 -23.12 1.65 14.20
C VAL A 548 -24.50 1.21 14.63
N VAL A 549 -24.94 1.67 15.80
CA VAL A 549 -26.30 1.44 16.30
C VAL A 549 -27.28 2.19 15.41
N GLU A 550 -28.34 1.51 14.97
CA GLU A 550 -29.34 2.14 14.11
C GLU A 550 -30.02 3.32 14.85
N PRO A 551 -30.34 4.42 14.14
CA PRO A 551 -31.14 5.50 14.69
C PRO A 551 -32.47 4.98 15.26
N SER A 552 -32.88 5.51 16.41
CA SER A 552 -34.18 5.16 17.03
C SER A 552 -35.39 5.84 16.37
N ASP A 553 -35.16 6.66 15.35
CA ASP A 553 -36.21 7.37 14.61
C ASP A 553 -37.16 6.36 13.93
N PRO A 554 -38.48 6.44 14.11
CA PRO A 554 -39.43 5.49 13.54
C PRO A 554 -39.47 5.52 12.00
N ASN A 555 -38.98 6.58 11.35
CA ASN A 555 -38.88 6.68 9.90
C ASN A 555 -37.60 6.04 9.35
N TYR A 556 -36.65 5.66 10.22
CA TYR A 556 -35.43 4.99 9.79
C TYR A 556 -35.76 3.60 9.20
N ASP A 557 -35.20 3.36 8.02
CA ASP A 557 -35.20 2.06 7.37
C ASP A 557 -33.84 1.86 6.69
N PHE A 558 -33.19 0.72 6.93
CA PHE A 558 -31.87 0.43 6.38
C PHE A 558 -31.88 0.41 4.85
N THR A 559 -32.92 -0.14 4.22
CA THR A 559 -33.01 -0.22 2.76
C THR A 559 -33.12 1.17 2.13
N LYS A 560 -33.94 2.07 2.69
CA LYS A 560 -34.00 3.47 2.25
C LYS A 560 -32.68 4.20 2.40
N MET A 561 -31.97 3.98 3.53
CA MET A 561 -30.64 4.54 3.74
C MET A 561 -29.64 4.02 2.71
N HIS A 562 -29.63 2.71 2.49
CA HIS A 562 -28.78 2.06 1.50
C HIS A 562 -29.00 2.64 0.10
N ASP A 563 -30.25 2.76 -0.34
CA ASP A 563 -30.57 3.26 -1.68
C ASP A 563 -30.19 4.74 -1.86
N PHE A 564 -30.35 5.55 -0.80
CA PHE A 564 -29.85 6.92 -0.77
C PHE A 564 -28.34 6.97 -1.00
N PHE A 565 -27.54 6.19 -0.26
CA PHE A 565 -26.09 6.14 -0.45
C PHE A 565 -25.69 5.57 -1.81
N TYR A 566 -26.37 4.51 -2.26
CA TYR A 566 -26.09 3.85 -3.54
C TYR A 566 -26.28 4.80 -4.71
N SER A 567 -27.33 5.63 -4.69
CA SER A 567 -27.57 6.67 -5.70
C SER A 567 -26.44 7.73 -5.76
N LYS A 568 -25.67 7.87 -4.68
CA LYS A 568 -24.53 8.79 -4.55
C LYS A 568 -23.17 8.10 -4.69
N GLY A 569 -23.15 6.83 -5.09
CA GLY A 569 -21.92 6.06 -5.36
C GLY A 569 -21.29 5.38 -4.14
N PHE A 570 -22.02 5.28 -3.02
CA PHE A 570 -21.58 4.63 -1.79
C PHE A 570 -22.38 3.34 -1.51
N THR A 571 -21.71 2.27 -1.10
CA THR A 571 -22.37 1.02 -0.69
C THR A 571 -22.11 0.76 0.79
N ILE A 572 -23.13 0.96 1.63
CA ILE A 572 -23.09 0.62 3.06
C ILE A 572 -23.47 -0.86 3.28
N TYR A 573 -23.30 -1.36 4.50
CA TYR A 573 -23.48 -2.79 4.80
C TYR A 573 -24.44 -3.02 5.97
N PRO A 574 -25.33 -4.04 5.93
CA PRO A 574 -26.27 -4.29 7.02
C PRO A 574 -25.54 -4.83 8.26
N GLY A 575 -26.18 -4.74 9.42
CA GLY A 575 -25.75 -5.42 10.64
C GLY A 575 -25.67 -6.95 10.49
N LYS A 576 -25.11 -7.61 11.51
CA LYS A 576 -24.93 -9.08 11.50
C LYS A 576 -25.25 -9.77 12.83
N LEU A 577 -25.61 -9.00 13.85
CA LEU A 577 -26.05 -9.52 15.14
C LEU A 577 -27.58 -9.48 15.16
N ASP A 578 -28.20 -10.64 15.36
CA ASP A 578 -29.67 -10.75 15.37
C ASP A 578 -30.29 -9.94 16.52
N ASP A 579 -29.59 -9.87 17.67
CA ASP A 579 -30.07 -9.21 18.88
C ASP A 579 -29.74 -7.71 18.96
N LYS A 580 -28.94 -7.18 18.01
CA LYS A 580 -28.50 -5.77 18.01
C LYS A 580 -28.76 -5.12 16.66
N LYS A 581 -29.72 -4.18 16.63
CA LYS A 581 -30.03 -3.34 15.46
C LYS A 581 -28.85 -2.44 15.12
N THR A 582 -28.12 -2.83 14.08
CA THR A 582 -26.92 -2.14 13.62
C THR A 582 -26.86 -2.07 12.10
N PHE A 583 -26.14 -1.07 11.60
CA PHE A 583 -25.55 -1.10 10.26
C PHE A 583 -24.03 -1.03 10.38
N ARG A 584 -23.32 -1.34 9.30
CA ARG A 584 -21.86 -1.40 9.29
C ARG A 584 -21.27 -0.54 8.21
N VAL A 585 -20.16 0.11 8.58
CA VAL A 585 -19.36 0.97 7.70
C VAL A 585 -17.93 0.48 7.77
N ALA A 586 -17.47 -0.16 6.69
CA ALA A 586 -16.07 -0.54 6.51
C ALA A 586 -15.28 0.60 5.89
N ASN A 587 -14.01 0.67 6.23
CA ASN A 587 -13.08 1.63 5.69
C ASN A 587 -11.83 0.95 5.10
N MET A 588 -12.06 -0.08 4.28
CA MET A 588 -11.04 -0.94 3.65
C MET A 588 -10.94 -0.67 2.14
N GLY A 589 -9.84 -1.10 1.51
CA GLY A 589 -9.62 -0.95 0.07
C GLY A 589 -9.08 0.43 -0.32
N ALA A 590 -9.21 0.80 -1.59
CA ALA A 590 -8.73 2.05 -2.17
C ALA A 590 -9.58 3.28 -1.79
N ILE A 591 -9.79 3.48 -0.48
CA ILE A 591 -10.50 4.61 0.09
C ILE A 591 -9.58 5.48 0.97
N THR A 592 -10.01 6.70 1.22
CA THR A 592 -9.29 7.68 2.03
C THR A 592 -10.23 8.38 3.01
N TYR A 593 -9.65 9.17 3.92
CA TYR A 593 -10.43 9.99 4.85
C TYR A 593 -11.37 10.97 4.13
N LYS A 594 -11.01 11.46 2.93
CA LYS A 594 -11.87 12.34 2.12
C LYS A 594 -13.15 11.64 1.66
N ASP A 595 -13.05 10.37 1.29
CA ASP A 595 -14.23 9.56 0.96
C ASP A 595 -15.12 9.40 2.19
N MET A 596 -14.51 9.30 3.38
CA MET A 596 -15.25 9.22 4.65
C MET A 596 -15.87 10.56 5.07
N GLU A 597 -15.22 11.70 4.85
CA GLU A 597 -15.80 13.04 5.05
C GLU A 597 -17.07 13.19 4.20
N GLN A 598 -17.00 12.79 2.94
CA GLN A 598 -18.15 12.80 2.04
C GLN A 598 -19.27 11.86 2.52
N PHE A 599 -18.92 10.67 3.02
CA PHE A 599 -19.90 9.75 3.62
C PHE A 599 -20.59 10.38 4.84
N VAL A 600 -19.82 10.96 5.77
CA VAL A 600 -20.36 11.62 6.98
C VAL A 600 -21.28 12.78 6.60
N TYR A 601 -20.90 13.60 5.62
CA TYR A 601 -21.75 14.66 5.10
C TYR A 601 -23.08 14.10 4.56
N LEU A 602 -23.03 13.05 3.74
CA LEU A 602 -24.24 12.41 3.20
C LEU A 602 -25.11 11.78 4.31
N LEU A 603 -24.49 11.20 5.33
CA LEU A 603 -25.17 10.65 6.50
C LEU A 603 -25.94 11.75 7.26
N GLU A 604 -25.31 12.92 7.46
CA GLU A 604 -25.97 14.08 8.05
C GLU A 604 -27.22 14.49 7.25
N GLN A 605 -27.12 14.55 5.91
CA GLN A 605 -28.25 14.89 5.04
C GLN A 605 -29.39 13.88 5.17
N TYR A 606 -29.07 12.58 5.16
CA TYR A 606 -30.06 11.52 5.34
C TYR A 606 -30.81 11.67 6.69
N LEU A 607 -30.06 11.85 7.78
CA LEU A 607 -30.64 11.99 9.13
C LEU A 607 -31.50 13.26 9.29
N LYS A 608 -31.13 14.36 8.63
CA LYS A 608 -31.97 15.58 8.59
C LYS A 608 -33.29 15.34 7.83
N GLY A 609 -33.23 14.57 6.75
CA GLY A 609 -34.41 14.19 5.96
C GLY A 609 -35.43 13.36 6.76
N LEU A 610 -34.99 12.51 7.68
CA LEU A 610 -35.89 11.74 8.57
C LEU A 610 -36.74 12.63 9.49
N LYS A 611 -36.22 13.81 9.87
CA LYS A 611 -36.86 14.76 10.80
C LYS A 611 -37.77 15.78 10.11
N GLY A 612 -38.08 15.61 8.81
CA GLY A 612 -38.94 16.51 8.06
C GLY A 612 -38.28 17.83 7.61
N GLY A 613 -36.95 17.93 7.69
CA GLY A 613 -36.23 19.04 7.04
C GLY A 613 -36.33 18.89 5.52
N GLU A 614 -36.81 19.93 4.82
CA GLU A 614 -36.88 19.96 3.37
C GLU A 614 -35.52 19.62 2.75
N SER A 615 -35.41 18.41 2.24
CA SER A 615 -34.28 17.99 1.43
C SER A 615 -34.54 18.46 0.00
N ASN A 616 -33.91 19.58 -0.37
CA ASN A 616 -33.86 20.03 -1.76
C ASN A 616 -33.02 19.05 -2.59
N PHE A 617 -33.57 17.88 -2.88
CA PHE A 617 -33.02 16.93 -3.84
C PHE A 617 -33.21 17.48 -5.26
N LYS A 618 -32.29 18.31 -5.73
CA LYS A 618 -32.07 18.45 -7.17
C LYS A 618 -31.15 17.31 -7.63
N SER A 619 -31.69 16.55 -8.57
CA SER A 619 -31.14 15.37 -9.25
C SER A 619 -29.74 15.58 -9.80
#